data_AF-A0A4Y2A3S2-F1
#
_entry.id   AF-A0A4Y2A3S2-F1
#
_cell.length_a   1.000
_cell.length_b   1.000
_cell.length_c   1.000
_cell.angle_alpha   90.00
_cell.angle_beta   90.00
_cell.angle_gamma   90.00
#
_symmetry.space_group_name_H-M   'P 1'
#
loop_
_entity.id
_entity.type
_entity.pdbx_description
1 polymer ?
#
loop_
_entity_poly.entity_id
_entity_poly.type
_entity_poly.pdbx_seq_one_letter_code
_entity_poly.pdbx_strand_id
1 'polypeptide(L)'
;MLIGLAGKLTGYNGTFAFDKPGDKYEDHNYVGMRLFCVFHGIFIIPFCFLIVWEMTYSLSASALAATFIIFDVGMITLSQYILLDPILIFFIIGSVLGMVKFHSQSNRYTFSVLFQYLFFLHI
;
A
#
# COMPACT_ATOMS: atom_id res chain seq x y z
N MET A 1 4.07 -9.97 -10.09
CA MET A 1 5.44 -9.61 -10.49
C MET A 1 5.68 -8.09 -10.46
N LEU A 2 5.40 -7.40 -9.35
CA LEU A 2 5.58 -5.94 -9.24
C LEU A 2 7.01 -5.53 -8.87
N ILE A 3 7.69 -6.31 -8.03
CA ILE A 3 9.08 -6.02 -7.61
C ILE A 3 10.05 -6.10 -8.80
N GLY A 4 9.85 -7.04 -9.73
CA GLY A 4 10.64 -7.12 -10.96
C GLY A 4 10.40 -5.95 -11.93
N LEU A 5 9.17 -5.41 -11.96
CA LEU A 5 8.84 -4.22 -12.73
C LEU A 5 9.41 -2.96 -12.08
N ALA A 6 9.36 -2.85 -10.75
CA ALA A 6 10.03 -1.79 -10.00
C ALA A 6 11.54 -1.82 -10.24
N GLY A 7 12.16 -3.01 -10.21
CA GLY A 7 13.57 -3.19 -10.58
C GLY A 7 13.88 -2.71 -12.00
N LYS A 8 13.07 -3.09 -12.99
CA LYS A 8 13.23 -2.64 -14.38
C LYS A 8 13.07 -1.11 -14.53
N LEU A 9 12.12 -0.50 -13.83
CA LEU A 9 11.88 0.95 -13.83
C LEU A 9 13.01 1.73 -13.15
N THR A 10 13.64 1.15 -12.12
CA THR A 10 14.73 1.78 -11.37
C THR A 10 16.12 1.49 -11.96
N GLY A 11 16.19 0.88 -13.15
CA GLY A 11 17.45 0.59 -13.83
C GLY A 11 18.23 -0.60 -13.26
N TYR A 12 17.56 -1.52 -12.57
CA TYR A 12 18.16 -2.73 -12.02
C TYR A 12 18.23 -3.83 -13.09
N ASN A 13 19.44 -4.31 -13.38
CA ASN A 13 19.71 -5.22 -14.49
C ASN A 13 19.50 -6.71 -14.14
N GLY A 14 18.92 -7.03 -12.97
CA GLY A 14 18.61 -8.41 -12.57
C GLY A 14 19.84 -9.29 -12.30
N THR A 15 21.04 -8.70 -12.20
CA THR A 15 22.33 -9.39 -12.09
C THR A 15 22.66 -9.88 -10.68
N PHE A 16 21.88 -9.52 -9.65
CA PHE A 16 22.07 -10.00 -8.28
C PHE A 16 20.91 -10.90 -7.87
N ALA A 17 21.21 -12.17 -7.57
CA ALA A 17 20.26 -13.08 -6.96
C ALA A 17 20.15 -12.76 -5.46
N PHE A 18 18.97 -12.35 -5.00
CA PHE A 18 18.69 -12.15 -3.57
C PHE A 18 18.50 -13.51 -2.88
N ASP A 19 19.53 -14.36 -2.85
CA ASP A 19 19.45 -15.73 -2.33
C ASP A 19 19.73 -15.81 -0.82
N LYS A 20 20.51 -14.86 -0.25
CA LYS A 20 20.87 -14.88 1.17
C LYS A 20 20.64 -13.52 1.85
N PRO A 21 19.90 -13.48 2.98
CA PRO A 21 19.80 -12.28 3.79
C PRO A 21 21.15 -11.99 4.45
N GLY A 22 21.80 -10.87 4.06
CA GLY A 22 23.08 -10.43 4.62
C GLY A 22 24.18 -10.15 3.59
N ASP A 23 23.96 -10.45 2.30
CA ASP A 23 24.91 -10.08 1.27
C ASP A 23 25.02 -8.56 1.13
N LYS A 24 26.27 -8.08 1.03
CA LYS A 24 26.54 -6.66 0.81
C LYS A 24 26.00 -6.29 -0.57
N TYR A 25 25.11 -5.31 -0.58
CA TYR A 25 24.67 -4.66 -1.80
C TYR A 25 25.88 -3.90 -2.34
N GLU A 26 26.54 -4.44 -3.37
CA GLU A 26 27.58 -3.77 -4.18
C GLU A 26 26.99 -2.51 -4.89
N ASP A 27 27.59 -2.04 -6.00
CA ASP A 27 27.18 -0.87 -6.81
C ASP A 27 25.83 -1.02 -7.57
N HIS A 28 24.86 -1.71 -6.98
CA HIS A 28 23.53 -1.87 -7.56
C HIS A 28 22.53 -0.90 -6.92
N ASN A 29 21.69 -0.27 -7.75
CA ASN A 29 20.67 0.72 -7.33
C ASN A 29 19.52 0.09 -6.51
N TYR A 30 19.81 -0.41 -5.31
CA TYR A 30 18.82 -0.94 -4.36
C TYR A 30 17.93 0.16 -3.76
N VAL A 31 18.42 1.41 -3.78
CA VAL A 31 17.70 2.59 -3.25
C VAL A 31 16.38 2.80 -4.00
N GLY A 32 16.35 2.56 -5.32
CA GLY A 32 15.12 2.68 -6.13
C GLY A 32 14.05 1.67 -5.72
N MET A 33 14.44 0.42 -5.46
CA MET A 33 13.50 -0.62 -5.02
C MET A 33 12.96 -0.33 -3.61
N ARG A 34 13.80 0.20 -2.70
CA ARG A 34 13.34 0.65 -1.37
C ARG A 34 12.40 1.84 -1.47
N LEU A 35 12.71 2.85 -2.30
CA LEU A 35 11.85 4.01 -2.49
C LEU A 35 10.47 3.61 -3.02
N PHE A 36 10.38 2.61 -3.90
CA PHE A 36 9.11 2.08 -4.37
C PHE A 36 8.28 1.46 -3.23
N CYS A 37 8.89 0.66 -2.36
CA CYS A 37 8.21 0.09 -1.19
C CYS A 37 7.78 1.17 -0.18
N VAL A 38 8.66 2.13 0.11
CA VAL A 38 8.36 3.25 1.03
C VAL A 38 7.23 4.11 0.49
N PHE A 39 7.20 4.38 -0.81
CA PHE A 39 6.11 5.14 -1.44
C PHE A 39 4.75 4.45 -1.21
N HIS A 40 4.65 3.14 -1.47
CA HIS A 40 3.43 2.39 -1.19
C HIS A 40 3.10 2.36 0.31
N GLY A 41 4.12 2.25 1.17
CA GLY A 41 4.00 2.35 2.62
C GLY A 41 3.40 3.67 3.11
N ILE A 42 3.80 4.80 2.54
CA ILE A 42 3.28 6.13 2.91
C ILE A 42 1.82 6.28 2.48
N PHE A 43 1.43 5.74 1.31
CA PHE A 43 0.05 5.80 0.81
C PHE A 43 -0.96 5.02 1.66
N ILE A 44 -0.51 4.06 2.47
CA ILE A 44 -1.37 3.30 3.39
C ILE A 44 -1.99 4.21 4.46
N ILE A 45 -1.23 5.20 4.95
CA ILE A 45 -1.66 6.11 6.03
C ILE A 45 -2.91 6.93 5.62
N PRO A 46 -2.92 7.68 4.49
CA PRO A 46 -4.10 8.43 4.07
C PRO A 46 -5.26 7.51 3.68
N PHE A 47 -5.00 6.30 3.17
CA PHE A 47 -6.08 5.35 2.85
C PHE A 47 -6.77 4.84 4.12
N CYS A 48 -6.03 4.55 5.18
CA CYS A 48 -6.64 4.16 6.45
C CYS A 48 -7.48 5.30 7.06
N PHE A 49 -7.00 6.54 6.98
CA PHE A 49 -7.79 7.71 7.37
C PHE A 49 -9.14 7.76 6.63
N LEU A 50 -9.12 7.56 5.30
CA LEU A 50 -10.33 7.56 4.48
C LEU A 50 -11.29 6.41 4.83
N ILE A 51 -10.77 5.21 5.10
CA ILE A 51 -11.59 4.06 5.51
C ILE A 51 -12.35 4.38 6.79
N VAL A 52 -11.65 4.84 7.82
CA VAL A 52 -12.27 5.13 9.13
C VAL A 52 -13.22 6.31 9.06
N TRP A 53 -12.89 7.31 8.22
CA TRP A 53 -13.78 8.43 7.93
C TRP A 53 -15.10 7.96 7.32
N GLU A 54 -15.07 7.11 6.30
CA GLU A 54 -16.28 6.59 5.64
C GLU A 54 -17.13 5.69 6.55
N MET A 55 -16.52 5.01 7.53
CA MET A 55 -17.24 4.17 8.48
C MET A 55 -17.86 4.96 9.64
N THR A 56 -17.14 5.95 10.18
CA THR A 56 -17.50 6.60 11.45
C THR A 56 -18.05 8.01 11.28
N TYR A 57 -17.76 8.68 10.15
CA TYR A 57 -18.05 10.10 9.90
C TYR A 57 -17.51 11.07 10.97
N SER A 58 -16.52 10.64 11.75
CA SER A 58 -15.92 11.41 12.83
C SER A 58 -14.45 11.68 12.55
N LEU A 59 -14.08 12.96 12.61
CA LEU A 59 -12.72 13.43 12.37
C LEU A 59 -11.74 12.99 13.47
N SER A 60 -12.22 12.89 14.71
CA SER A 60 -11.39 12.44 15.83
C SER A 60 -11.03 10.96 15.70
N ALA A 61 -11.99 10.13 15.29
CA ALA A 61 -11.77 8.70 15.09
C ALA A 61 -10.80 8.42 13.93
N SER A 62 -10.97 9.13 12.80
CA SER A 62 -10.09 8.95 11.63
C SER A 62 -8.67 9.45 11.89
N ALA A 63 -8.51 10.59 12.58
CA ALA A 63 -7.19 11.10 12.96
C ALA A 63 -6.46 10.16 13.92
N LEU A 64 -7.18 9.59 14.90
CA LEU A 64 -6.61 8.64 15.86
C LEU A 64 -6.15 7.36 15.17
N ALA A 65 -6.95 6.82 14.24
CA ALA A 65 -6.56 5.64 13.45
C ALA A 65 -5.31 5.87 12.59
N ALA A 66 -5.23 7.00 11.88
CA ALA A 66 -4.04 7.35 11.10
C ALA A 66 -2.80 7.51 12.00
N THR A 67 -2.98 8.11 13.19
CA THR A 67 -1.91 8.30 14.16
C THR A 67 -1.36 6.98 14.68
N PHE A 68 -2.23 6.00 14.98
CA PHE A 68 -1.78 4.66 15.39
C PHE A 68 -0.94 3.96 14.33
N ILE A 69 -1.29 4.08 13.05
CA ILE A 69 -0.49 3.47 11.97
C ILE A 69 0.83 4.20 11.76
N ILE A 70 0.85 5.53 11.90
CA ILE A 70 2.10 6.32 11.82
C ILE A 70 3.08 5.92 12.91
N PHE A 71 2.60 5.70 14.14
CA PHE A 71 3.45 5.33 15.27
C PHE A 71 3.70 3.82 15.39
N ASP A 72 3.18 3.01 14.47
CA ASP A 72 3.45 1.58 14.44
C ASP A 72 4.87 1.31 13.90
N VAL A 73 5.78 0.97 14.80
CA VAL A 73 7.17 0.61 14.50
C VAL A 73 7.24 -0.60 13.54
N GLY A 74 6.26 -1.51 13.60
CA GLY A 74 6.18 -2.65 12.68
C GLY A 74 5.96 -2.20 11.23
N MET A 75 5.04 -1.27 11.01
CA MET A 75 4.76 -0.74 9.67
C MET A 75 5.94 0.08 9.11
N ILE A 76 6.61 0.87 9.95
CA ILE A 76 7.80 1.63 9.56
C ILE A 76 8.93 0.68 9.14
N THR A 77 9.20 -0.36 9.94
CA THR A 77 10.29 -1.30 9.66
C THR A 77 10.01 -2.11 8.40
N LEU A 78 8.80 -2.66 8.24
CA LEU A 78 8.42 -3.45 7.05
C LEU A 78 8.48 -2.63 5.75
N SER A 79 8.13 -1.34 5.80
CA SER A 79 8.14 -0.47 4.61
C SER A 79 9.56 -0.10 4.12
N GLN A 80 10.57 -0.20 4.99
CA GLN A 80 11.97 0.13 4.66
C GLN A 80 12.72 -1.02 3.99
N TYR A 81 12.27 -2.26 4.19
CA TYR A 81 12.85 -3.44 3.55
C TYR A 81 12.26 -3.64 2.14
N ILE A 82 13.04 -4.26 1.26
CA ILE A 82 12.59 -4.65 -0.10
C ILE A 82 11.78 -5.95 0.00
N LEU A 83 10.75 -5.95 0.84
CA LEU A 83 9.79 -7.04 0.96
C LEU A 83 8.57 -6.77 0.08
N LEU A 84 7.83 -7.84 -0.23
CA LEU A 84 6.58 -7.76 -0.96
C LEU A 84 5.42 -7.22 -0.09
N ASP A 85 5.61 -7.25 1.23
CA ASP A 85 4.65 -6.89 2.27
C ASP A 85 4.03 -5.49 2.09
N PRO A 86 4.77 -4.38 1.96
CA PRO A 86 4.16 -3.04 1.80
C PRO A 86 3.31 -2.90 0.54
N ILE A 87 3.65 -3.59 -0.56
CA ILE A 87 2.86 -3.59 -1.79
C ILE A 87 1.56 -4.38 -1.59
N LEU A 88 1.65 -5.54 -0.93
CA LEU A 88 0.49 -6.38 -0.64
C LEU A 88 -0.48 -5.68 0.32
N ILE A 89 0.03 -5.03 1.36
CA ILE A 89 -0.81 -4.26 2.31
C ILE A 89 -1.48 -3.08 1.60
N PHE A 90 -0.79 -2.41 0.67
CA PHE A 90 -1.39 -1.34 -0.14
C PHE A 90 -2.63 -1.83 -0.92
N PHE A 91 -2.53 -2.99 -1.58
CA PHE A 91 -3.68 -3.56 -2.31
C PHE A 91 -4.81 -4.02 -1.38
N ILE A 92 -4.48 -4.64 -0.25
CA ILE A 92 -5.49 -5.05 0.75
C ILE A 92 -6.27 -3.83 1.24
N ILE A 93 -5.57 -2.76 1.64
CA ILE A 93 -6.21 -1.54 2.13
C ILE A 93 -6.99 -0.84 1.02
N GLY A 94 -6.49 -0.84 -0.21
CA GLY A 94 -7.23 -0.37 -1.38
C GLY A 94 -8.54 -1.14 -1.62
N SER A 95 -8.50 -2.46 -1.51
CA SER A 95 -9.68 -3.33 -1.63
C SER A 95 -10.69 -3.08 -0.51
N VAL A 96 -10.23 -2.93 0.74
CA VAL A 96 -11.08 -2.56 1.88
C VAL A 96 -11.71 -1.18 1.68
N LEU A 97 -10.95 -0.19 1.21
CA LEU A 97 -11.49 1.14 0.89
C LEU A 97 -12.57 1.06 -0.20
N GLY A 98 -12.35 0.25 -1.24
CA GLY A 98 -13.35 -0.04 -2.27
C GLY A 98 -14.61 -0.68 -1.70
N MET A 99 -14.46 -1.66 -0.81
CA MET A 99 -15.56 -2.34 -0.12
C MET A 99 -16.37 -1.39 0.78
N VAL A 100 -15.69 -0.56 1.57
CA VAL A 100 -16.35 0.39 2.47
C VAL A 100 -17.10 1.45 1.67
N LYS A 101 -16.51 1.97 0.59
CA LYS A 101 -17.19 2.91 -0.32
C LYS A 101 -18.36 2.25 -1.02
N PHE A 102 -18.23 1.00 -1.46
CA PHE A 102 -19.35 0.23 -2.02
C PHE A 102 -20.50 0.09 -1.02
N HIS A 103 -20.20 -0.25 0.23
CA HIS A 103 -21.22 -0.40 1.28
C HIS A 103 -21.91 0.95 1.60
N SER A 104 -21.13 2.03 1.75
CA SER A 104 -21.63 3.38 2.00
C SER A 104 -22.53 3.88 0.85
N GLN A 105 -22.15 3.61 -0.40
CA GLN A 105 -22.90 4.02 -1.60
C GLN A 105 -23.99 3.02 -2.04
N SER A 106 -24.10 1.85 -1.40
CA SER A 106 -25.14 0.86 -1.71
C SER A 106 -26.56 1.42 -1.58
N ASN A 107 -26.75 2.44 -0.73
CA ASN A 107 -28.03 3.15 -0.58
C ASN A 107 -28.25 4.30 -1.58
N ARG A 108 -27.25 4.70 -2.38
CA ARG A 108 -27.34 5.78 -3.37
C ARG A 108 -26.89 5.27 -4.73
N TYR A 109 -27.85 4.72 -5.47
CA TYR A 109 -27.67 4.16 -6.80
C TYR A 109 -27.01 5.15 -7.77
N THR A 110 -25.77 4.86 -8.17
CA THR A 110 -25.22 5.26 -9.48
C THR A 110 -24.32 4.13 -9.97
N PHE A 111 -24.84 3.37 -10.94
CA PHE A 111 -24.26 2.14 -11.50
C PHE A 111 -22.81 2.29 -12.01
N SER A 112 -22.43 3.49 -12.48
CA SER A 112 -21.08 3.76 -13.00
C SER A 112 -20.00 3.76 -11.92
N VAL A 113 -20.30 4.21 -10.69
CA VAL A 113 -19.30 4.30 -9.61
C VAL A 113 -19.19 2.93 -8.90
N LEU A 114 -20.31 2.23 -8.81
CA LEU A 114 -20.39 0.84 -8.34
C LEU A 114 -19.48 -0.11 -9.13
N PHE A 115 -19.47 0.00 -10.46
CA PHE A 115 -18.63 -0.83 -11.33
C PHE A 115 -17.12 -0.59 -11.11
N GLN A 116 -16.72 0.66 -10.87
CA GLN A 116 -15.31 1.00 -10.64
C GLN A 116 -14.77 0.51 -9.29
N TYR A 117 -15.61 0.48 -8.24
CA TYR A 117 -15.24 -0.10 -6.95
C TYR A 117 -15.23 -1.64 -6.96
N LEU A 118 -16.14 -2.27 -7.73
CA LEU A 118 -16.13 -3.72 -7.97
C LEU A 118 -14.83 -4.18 -8.64
N PHE A 119 -14.28 -3.39 -9.57
CA PHE A 119 -12.98 -3.68 -10.19
C PHE A 119 -11.83 -3.60 -9.18
N PHE A 120 -11.89 -2.66 -8.23
CA PHE A 120 -10.93 -2.55 -7.14
C PHE A 120 -11.04 -3.68 -6.10
N LEU A 121 -12.21 -4.31 -5.99
CA LEU A 121 -12.48 -5.44 -5.09
C LEU A 121 -12.05 -6.79 -5.68
N HIS A 122 -11.86 -6.85 -7.01
CA HIS A 122 -11.52 -8.06 -7.76
C HIS A 122 -10.04 -8.10 -8.23
N ILE A 123 -9.25 -7.08 -7.86
CA ILE A 123 -7.79 -7.02 -7.98
C ILE A 123 -7.15 -7.61 -6.72
#